data_AF-A0A1H9TK46-F1
#
_entry.id   AF-A0A1H9TK46-F1
#
_cell.length_a   1.000
_cell.length_b   1.000
_cell.length_c   1.000
_cell.angle_alpha   90.00
_cell.angle_beta   90.00
_cell.angle_gamma   90.00
#
_symmetry.space_group_name_H-M   'P 1'
#
loop_
_entity.id
_entity.type
_entity.pdbx_description
1 polymer ?
#
loop_
_entity_poly.entity_id
_entity_poly.type
_entity_poly.pdbx_seq_one_letter_code
_entity_poly.pdbx_strand_id
1 'polypeptide(L)'
;MATIPADDRHPAPAPRPRGDRVPRGAARLLLVPRAAELDSLLACRRVAAHLTDLRIVSRPRAADPDGAAAEQAADVALVCDDGPAAGMLLDRGVPVVWLRSGHDHAPGSAGCPGDRTVRRVHRPGWLPPSGSTPDGAGGALPVGTLAPLRLTRSRRRGGTLLLLSFWGVPDDEAAAFAREALPGLTAAAVRHTGGCTVVHDRAGPPVRAALEAVRRPGRHAPAGRLPGLPAAPDAGGGVTVHRAADVDVDAWHAAAEAFWTSPTLCGLALARARGSPVALLPPLGDAQRDLAARLSARTADPRSTGADAAAPEAPGGPGEPRGPQGPQGPQGPRGSFPAGIPARFLPESAGSGAAPFPQEPDPEDLRGAQRVARALRQLAFAPL
;
A
#
# COMPACT_ATOMS: atom_id res chain seq x y z
N MET A 1 17.87 -47.26 -0.64
CA MET A 1 17.24 -46.20 0.16
C MET A 1 16.40 -45.35 -0.78
N ALA A 2 15.08 -45.52 -0.76
CA ALA A 2 14.16 -44.79 -1.62
C ALA A 2 13.81 -43.45 -0.98
N THR A 3 14.09 -42.36 -1.69
CA THR A 3 13.79 -40.99 -1.28
C THR A 3 12.28 -40.76 -1.38
N ILE A 4 11.63 -40.49 -0.26
CA ILE A 4 10.21 -40.16 -0.17
C ILE A 4 10.03 -38.76 -0.81
N PRO A 5 9.16 -38.58 -1.81
CA PRO A 5 8.93 -37.27 -2.41
C PRO A 5 8.28 -36.33 -1.39
N ALA A 6 8.77 -35.10 -1.36
CA ALA A 6 8.31 -34.06 -0.46
C ALA A 6 6.81 -33.78 -0.66
N ASP A 7 6.08 -33.97 0.42
CA ASP A 7 4.66 -33.70 0.66
C ASP A 7 4.18 -32.39 -0.01
N ASP A 8 3.42 -32.54 -1.10
CA ASP A 8 2.70 -31.49 -1.83
C ASP A 8 1.51 -30.97 -1.00
N ARG A 9 1.82 -30.30 0.11
CA ARG A 9 0.81 -29.57 0.88
C ARG A 9 0.45 -28.29 0.13
N HIS A 10 -0.65 -28.37 -0.63
CA HIS A 10 -1.31 -27.20 -1.20
C HIS A 10 -1.46 -26.08 -0.14
N PRO A 11 -1.15 -24.81 -0.49
CA PRO A 11 -1.54 -23.70 0.37
C PRO A 11 -3.07 -23.69 0.47
N ALA A 12 -3.58 -23.73 1.70
CA ALA A 12 -5.01 -23.59 1.95
C ALA A 12 -5.53 -22.34 1.22
N PRO A 13 -6.71 -22.40 0.57
CA PRO A 13 -7.29 -21.22 -0.07
C PRO A 13 -7.33 -20.07 0.93
N ALA A 14 -7.13 -18.83 0.45
CA ALA A 14 -7.33 -17.64 1.25
C ALA A 14 -8.66 -17.80 1.99
N PRO A 15 -8.71 -17.62 3.33
CA PRO A 15 -9.97 -17.74 4.04
C PRO A 15 -10.94 -16.81 3.35
N ARG A 16 -11.99 -17.36 2.73
CA ARG A 16 -13.14 -16.56 2.33
C ARG A 16 -13.44 -15.67 3.54
N PRO A 17 -13.68 -14.35 3.37
CA PRO A 17 -14.17 -13.53 4.48
C PRO A 17 -15.27 -14.35 5.12
N ARG A 18 -15.15 -14.68 6.43
CA ARG A 18 -16.01 -15.64 7.13
C ARG A 18 -17.47 -15.28 6.85
N GLY A 19 -17.99 -15.85 5.77
CA GLY A 19 -19.29 -15.58 5.25
C GLY A 19 -20.25 -16.32 6.14
N ASP A 20 -21.31 -15.62 6.48
CA ASP A 20 -22.60 -16.20 6.87
C ASP A 20 -22.82 -16.52 8.35
N ARG A 21 -21.93 -16.07 9.25
CA ARG A 21 -22.31 -15.90 10.67
C ARG A 21 -22.11 -14.47 11.16
N VAL A 22 -22.44 -13.51 10.32
CA VAL A 22 -22.76 -12.18 10.86
C VAL A 22 -24.09 -12.33 11.61
N PRO A 23 -24.16 -12.00 12.91
CA PRO A 23 -25.41 -12.07 13.66
C PRO A 23 -26.49 -11.29 12.92
N ARG A 24 -27.71 -11.83 12.86
CA ARG A 24 -28.88 -11.04 12.43
C ARG A 24 -28.94 -9.80 13.33
N GLY A 25 -28.88 -8.61 12.73
CA GLY A 25 -28.84 -7.33 13.46
C GLY A 25 -27.46 -6.69 13.62
N ALA A 26 -26.39 -7.25 13.02
CA ALA A 26 -25.12 -6.54 12.98
C ALA A 26 -25.23 -5.26 12.15
N ALA A 27 -24.67 -4.17 12.67
CA ALA A 27 -24.66 -2.89 11.98
C ALA A 27 -23.90 -2.97 10.65
N ARG A 28 -24.42 -2.27 9.66
CA ARG A 28 -24.00 -2.23 8.26
C ARG A 28 -23.07 -1.04 8.05
N LEU A 29 -21.83 -1.34 7.67
CA LEU A 29 -20.82 -0.36 7.34
C LEU A 29 -20.72 -0.20 5.83
N LEU A 30 -20.93 1.01 5.32
CA LEU A 30 -20.63 1.36 3.95
C LEU A 30 -19.17 1.80 3.81
N LEU A 31 -18.42 1.17 2.91
CA LEU A 31 -17.07 1.61 2.54
C LEU A 31 -17.12 2.44 1.26
N VAL A 32 -16.61 3.66 1.32
CA VAL A 32 -16.55 4.57 0.17
C VAL A 32 -15.12 5.07 -0.05
N PRO A 33 -14.23 4.22 -0.60
CA PRO A 33 -12.93 4.69 -1.07
C PRO A 33 -13.07 5.43 -2.40
N ARG A 34 -12.14 6.32 -2.69
CA ARG A 34 -11.91 6.83 -4.03
C ARG A 34 -11.23 5.75 -4.86
N ALA A 35 -12.01 4.99 -5.65
CA ALA A 35 -11.54 3.80 -6.35
C ALA A 35 -10.42 4.04 -7.39
N ALA A 36 -10.15 5.30 -7.74
CA ALA A 36 -9.09 5.72 -8.64
C ALA A 36 -7.80 6.14 -7.90
N GLU A 37 -7.82 6.19 -6.58
CA GLU A 37 -6.70 6.62 -5.74
C GLU A 37 -6.23 5.45 -4.88
N LEU A 38 -5.01 5.00 -5.14
CA LEU A 38 -4.45 3.82 -4.51
C LEU A 38 -4.41 3.92 -2.98
N ASP A 39 -4.00 5.08 -2.45
CA ASP A 39 -3.89 5.30 -1.01
C ASP A 39 -5.25 5.20 -0.31
N SER A 40 -6.29 5.81 -0.91
CA SER A 40 -7.66 5.80 -0.39
C SER A 40 -8.22 4.38 -0.32
N LEU A 41 -8.02 3.63 -1.41
CA LEU A 41 -8.49 2.27 -1.55
C LEU A 41 -7.85 1.31 -0.55
N LEU A 42 -6.53 1.39 -0.38
CA LEU A 42 -5.81 0.52 0.55
C LEU A 42 -6.07 0.90 2.01
N ALA A 43 -6.18 2.19 2.33
CA ALA A 43 -6.54 2.66 3.66
C ALA A 43 -7.91 2.10 4.09
N CYS A 44 -8.94 2.22 3.25
CA CYS A 44 -10.27 1.65 3.53
C CYS A 44 -10.22 0.14 3.76
N ARG A 45 -9.54 -0.62 2.89
CA ARG A 45 -9.46 -2.08 3.01
C ARG A 45 -8.80 -2.54 4.31
N ARG A 46 -7.73 -1.85 4.72
CA ARG A 46 -7.04 -2.15 5.98
C ARG A 46 -7.93 -1.89 7.17
N VAL A 47 -8.60 -0.74 7.24
CA VAL A 47 -9.58 -0.46 8.30
C VAL A 47 -10.71 -1.49 8.31
N ALA A 48 -11.28 -1.80 7.14
CA ALA A 48 -12.37 -2.77 6.99
C ALA A 48 -12.03 -4.14 7.55
N ALA A 49 -10.80 -4.60 7.34
CA ALA A 49 -10.38 -5.91 7.80
C ALA A 49 -10.20 -5.99 9.34
N HIS A 50 -10.20 -4.86 10.06
CA HIS A 50 -10.32 -4.81 11.53
C HIS A 50 -11.77 -4.73 12.05
N LEU A 51 -12.77 -4.66 11.16
CA LEU A 51 -14.18 -4.50 11.49
C LEU A 51 -14.93 -5.83 11.37
N THR A 52 -14.49 -6.81 12.15
CA THR A 52 -15.01 -8.20 12.11
C THR A 52 -16.44 -8.35 12.64
N ASP A 53 -16.93 -7.35 13.37
CA ASP A 53 -18.25 -7.28 14.01
C ASP A 53 -19.27 -6.45 13.21
N LEU A 54 -18.82 -5.72 12.18
CA LEU A 54 -19.69 -4.96 11.29
C LEU A 54 -19.91 -5.72 9.98
N ARG A 55 -21.13 -5.60 9.43
CA ARG A 55 -21.43 -6.10 8.09
C ARG A 55 -20.94 -5.08 7.07
N ILE A 56 -19.84 -5.39 6.40
CA ILE A 56 -19.34 -4.55 5.31
C ILE A 56 -20.30 -4.64 4.12
N VAL A 57 -20.81 -3.50 3.69
CA VAL A 57 -21.58 -3.31 2.46
C VAL A 57 -20.67 -2.53 1.51
N SER A 58 -20.38 -3.11 0.35
CA SER A 58 -19.65 -2.41 -0.70
C SER A 58 -20.62 -1.58 -1.51
N ARG A 59 -20.25 -0.34 -1.84
CA ARG A 59 -21.02 0.47 -2.80
C ARG A 59 -21.10 -0.29 -4.12
N PRO A 60 -22.29 -0.58 -4.65
CA PRO A 60 -22.40 -1.24 -5.93
C PRO A 60 -21.74 -0.38 -7.01
N ARG A 61 -21.10 -1.05 -7.96
CA ARG A 61 -20.48 -0.38 -9.11
C ARG A 61 -21.58 0.45 -9.80
N ALA A 62 -21.27 1.65 -10.24
CA ALA A 62 -22.22 2.71 -10.67
C ALA A 62 -23.27 2.36 -11.75
N ALA A 63 -23.37 1.11 -12.20
CA ALA A 63 -24.39 0.60 -13.09
C ALA A 63 -25.47 -0.25 -12.39
N ASP A 64 -25.41 -0.41 -11.07
CA ASP A 64 -26.32 -1.28 -10.33
C ASP A 64 -27.46 -0.47 -9.66
N PRO A 65 -28.72 -0.62 -10.10
CA PRO A 65 -29.87 0.05 -9.49
C PRO A 65 -30.07 -0.32 -8.01
N ASP A 66 -29.57 -1.49 -7.57
CA ASP A 66 -29.60 -1.90 -6.16
C ASP A 66 -28.61 -1.11 -5.29
N GLY A 67 -27.75 -0.30 -5.91
CA GLY A 67 -26.80 0.60 -5.23
C GLY A 67 -27.44 1.64 -4.33
N ALA A 68 -28.57 2.21 -4.75
CA ALA A 68 -29.29 3.18 -3.94
C ALA A 68 -29.84 2.54 -2.65
N ALA A 69 -30.35 1.30 -2.73
CA ALA A 69 -30.87 0.57 -1.59
C ALA A 69 -29.75 0.16 -0.60
N ALA A 70 -28.57 -0.18 -1.12
CA ALA A 70 -27.41 -0.48 -0.29
C ALA A 70 -26.93 0.73 0.53
N GLU A 71 -26.95 1.93 -0.06
CA GLU A 71 -26.61 3.19 0.61
C GLU A 71 -27.65 3.60 1.66
N GLN A 72 -28.94 3.43 1.37
CA GLN A 72 -30.04 3.79 2.28
C GLN A 72 -30.10 2.92 3.54
N ALA A 73 -29.48 1.75 3.52
CA ALA A 73 -29.52 0.81 4.63
C ALA A 73 -28.19 0.68 5.38
N ALA A 74 -27.29 1.65 5.23
CA ALA A 74 -26.04 1.70 5.99
C ALA A 74 -26.25 2.41 7.33
N ASP A 75 -25.77 1.81 8.43
CA ASP A 75 -25.83 2.39 9.78
C ASP A 75 -24.68 3.39 10.01
N VAL A 76 -23.57 3.21 9.30
CA VAL A 76 -22.39 4.10 9.33
C VAL A 76 -21.61 3.99 8.03
N ALA A 77 -20.90 5.05 7.65
CA ALA A 77 -20.00 5.04 6.50
C ALA A 77 -18.56 5.40 6.88
N LEU A 78 -17.61 4.67 6.28
CA LEU A 78 -16.21 5.06 6.21
C LEU A 78 -15.94 5.62 4.80
N VAL A 79 -15.73 6.93 4.71
CA VAL A 79 -15.48 7.61 3.44
C VAL A 79 -14.02 8.05 3.40
N CYS A 80 -13.28 7.64 2.38
CA CYS A 80 -11.86 7.95 2.25
C CYS A 80 -11.59 8.84 1.04
N ASP A 81 -11.15 10.08 1.30
CA ASP A 81 -10.79 11.09 0.28
C ASP A 81 -11.88 11.47 -0.73
N ASP A 82 -13.14 11.10 -0.48
CA ASP A 82 -14.30 11.45 -1.31
C ASP A 82 -15.23 12.41 -0.56
N GLY A 83 -14.87 13.69 -0.54
CA GLY A 83 -15.64 14.77 0.10
C GLY A 83 -17.10 14.86 -0.40
N PRO A 84 -17.35 14.86 -1.72
CA PRO A 84 -18.71 14.84 -2.26
C PRO A 84 -19.55 13.65 -1.77
N ALA A 85 -18.99 12.45 -1.74
CA ALA A 85 -19.72 11.28 -1.24
C ALA A 85 -20.00 11.39 0.28
N ALA A 86 -19.06 11.93 1.06
CA ALA A 86 -19.28 12.19 2.47
C ALA A 86 -20.43 13.18 2.72
N GLY A 87 -20.47 14.29 1.96
CA GLY A 87 -21.56 15.26 2.05
C GLY A 87 -22.92 14.63 1.74
N MET A 88 -23.01 13.90 0.62
CA MET A 88 -24.24 13.21 0.22
C MET A 88 -24.73 12.20 1.26
N LEU A 89 -23.84 11.48 1.94
CA LEU A 89 -24.20 10.52 2.99
C LEU A 89 -24.70 11.22 4.26
N LEU A 90 -24.09 12.34 4.65
CA LEU A 90 -24.53 13.15 5.78
C LEU A 90 -25.90 13.80 5.56
N ASP A 91 -26.17 14.24 4.33
CA ASP A 91 -27.48 14.81 3.96
C ASP A 91 -28.59 13.76 4.04
N ARG A 92 -28.23 12.48 3.93
CA ARG A 92 -29.13 11.33 4.13
C ARG A 92 -29.18 10.83 5.57
N GLY A 93 -28.50 11.51 6.50
CA GLY A 93 -28.48 11.13 7.92
C GLY A 93 -27.57 9.95 8.25
N VAL A 94 -26.71 9.49 7.32
CA VAL A 94 -25.74 8.42 7.59
C VAL A 94 -24.53 9.02 8.32
N PRO A 95 -24.17 8.56 9.53
CA PRO A 95 -22.95 8.98 10.22
C PRO A 95 -21.70 8.66 9.39
N VAL A 96 -20.80 9.64 9.28
CA VAL A 96 -19.57 9.49 8.47
C VAL A 96 -18.32 9.60 9.36
N VAL A 97 -17.48 8.57 9.27
CA VAL A 97 -16.05 8.70 9.59
C VAL A 97 -15.33 9.06 8.31
N TRP A 98 -14.81 10.29 8.26
CA TRP A 98 -14.04 10.76 7.13
C TRP A 98 -12.57 10.48 7.37
N LEU A 99 -11.99 9.63 6.53
CA LEU A 99 -10.58 9.29 6.53
C LEU A 99 -9.89 10.03 5.39
N ARG A 100 -8.86 10.80 5.72
CA ARG A 100 -7.93 11.29 4.71
C ARG A 100 -6.78 10.31 4.56
N SER A 101 -6.47 9.90 3.34
CA SER A 101 -5.26 9.16 3.02
C SER A 101 -4.28 10.03 2.23
N GLY A 102 -3.05 9.54 2.07
CA GLY A 102 -1.97 10.28 1.42
C GLY A 102 -1.20 11.21 2.38
N HIS A 103 -0.16 11.83 1.83
CA HIS A 103 0.79 12.66 2.57
C HIS A 103 0.62 14.17 2.32
N ASP A 104 -0.09 14.53 1.26
CA ASP A 104 -0.38 15.93 0.96
C ASP A 104 -1.56 16.39 1.82
N HIS A 105 -1.30 17.39 2.65
CA HIS A 105 -2.29 17.99 3.53
C HIS A 105 -2.43 19.48 3.28
N ALA A 106 -2.38 19.94 2.02
CA ALA A 106 -2.72 21.31 1.70
C ALA A 106 -4.00 21.73 2.49
N PRO A 107 -3.86 22.62 3.49
CA PRO A 107 -4.97 23.00 4.34
C PRO A 107 -5.96 23.78 3.49
N GLY A 108 -7.21 23.33 3.43
CA GLY A 108 -8.25 23.95 2.61
C GLY A 108 -8.51 23.30 1.25
N SER A 109 -7.94 22.14 0.95
CA SER A 109 -8.41 21.37 -0.22
C SER A 109 -9.90 21.04 -0.04
N ALA A 110 -10.69 21.58 -0.95
CA ALA A 110 -12.12 21.79 -0.83
C ALA A 110 -12.91 20.48 -0.60
N GLY A 111 -13.91 20.57 0.26
CA GLY A 111 -14.90 19.50 0.45
C GLY A 111 -14.77 18.72 1.76
N CYS A 112 -14.16 19.29 2.80
CA CYS A 112 -14.24 18.68 4.12
C CYS A 112 -15.71 18.63 4.55
N PRO A 113 -16.29 17.44 4.76
CA PRO A 113 -17.66 17.32 5.19
C PRO A 113 -17.82 18.00 6.57
N GLY A 114 -18.92 18.71 6.79
CA GLY A 114 -19.12 19.64 7.91
C GLY A 114 -18.94 19.04 9.32
N ASP A 115 -19.28 19.81 10.35
CA ASP A 115 -18.98 19.50 11.76
C ASP A 115 -19.54 18.17 12.29
N ARG A 116 -20.44 17.53 11.54
CA ARG A 116 -21.06 16.23 11.86
C ARG A 116 -20.17 15.01 11.52
N THR A 117 -18.90 15.19 11.21
CA THR A 117 -17.99 14.08 10.86
C THR A 117 -16.94 13.80 11.91
N VAL A 118 -16.66 12.53 12.14
CA VAL A 118 -15.45 12.13 12.87
C VAL A 118 -14.29 12.10 11.90
N ARG A 119 -13.40 13.08 12.01
CA ARG A 119 -12.28 13.28 11.08
C ARG A 119 -11.04 12.51 11.54
N ARG A 120 -10.43 11.79 10.60
CA ARG A 120 -9.22 10.99 10.80
C ARG A 120 -8.23 11.25 9.66
N VAL A 121 -6.93 11.27 9.97
CA VAL A 121 -5.87 11.42 8.97
C VAL A 121 -4.91 10.24 9.07
N HIS A 122 -4.81 9.46 7.99
CA HIS A 122 -3.78 8.43 7.83
C HIS A 122 -2.45 9.12 7.55
N ARG A 123 -1.65 9.27 8.61
CA ARG A 123 -0.36 9.92 8.57
C ARG A 123 0.59 9.17 9.50
N PRO A 124 1.66 8.56 8.98
CA PRO A 124 2.66 7.93 9.82
C PRO A 124 3.41 8.97 10.66
N GLY A 125 3.68 8.66 11.93
CA GLY A 125 4.45 9.55 12.82
C GLY A 125 5.85 9.84 12.31
N TRP A 126 6.43 8.91 11.54
CA TRP A 126 7.74 9.07 10.93
C TRP A 126 7.77 9.99 9.69
N LEU A 127 6.63 10.37 9.10
CA LEU A 127 6.65 11.26 7.94
C LEU A 127 6.62 12.71 8.43
N PRO A 128 7.62 13.56 8.08
CA PRO A 128 7.66 14.95 8.55
C PRO A 128 6.40 15.76 8.15
N PRO A 129 5.88 16.64 9.03
CA PRO A 129 4.74 17.51 8.73
C PRO A 129 4.89 18.26 7.40
N SER A 130 3.79 18.36 6.67
CA SER A 130 3.70 19.20 5.47
C SER A 130 3.54 20.65 5.89
N GLY A 131 4.67 21.31 6.14
CA GLY A 131 4.71 22.71 6.53
C GLY A 131 4.29 22.98 7.98
N SER A 132 4.04 24.25 8.26
CA SER A 132 3.81 24.82 9.60
C SER A 132 2.34 24.73 10.04
N THR A 133 1.69 23.58 9.90
CA THR A 133 0.45 23.38 10.64
C THR A 133 0.77 22.71 11.96
N PRO A 134 0.62 23.41 13.10
CA PRO A 134 0.48 22.73 14.37
C PRO A 134 -0.76 21.84 14.24
N ASP A 135 -0.66 20.60 14.71
CA ASP A 135 -1.78 19.71 14.90
C ASP A 135 -3.01 20.50 15.40
N GLY A 136 -4.09 20.59 14.60
CA GLY A 136 -5.37 21.08 15.14
C GLY A 136 -6.23 22.00 14.30
N ALA A 137 -5.75 22.63 13.22
CA ALA A 137 -6.57 23.63 12.50
C ALA A 137 -7.88 23.08 11.87
N GLY A 138 -8.04 21.76 11.76
CA GLY A 138 -9.26 21.13 11.24
C GLY A 138 -9.92 20.08 12.16
N GLY A 139 -9.47 19.96 13.42
CA GLY A 139 -10.00 18.98 14.39
C GLY A 139 -9.80 17.50 14.02
N ALA A 140 -9.03 17.20 12.96
CA ALA A 140 -8.81 15.84 12.50
C ALA A 140 -7.74 15.15 13.35
N LEU A 141 -8.06 13.96 13.87
CA LEU A 141 -7.13 13.22 14.72
C LEU A 141 -6.24 12.30 13.87
N PRO A 142 -4.91 12.32 14.08
CA PRO A 142 -4.01 11.43 13.37
C PRO A 142 -4.29 9.98 13.77
N VAL A 143 -4.20 9.08 12.81
CA VAL A 143 -4.30 7.64 13.07
C VAL A 143 -2.98 6.91 12.93
N GLY A 144 -1.84 7.56 12.70
CA GLY A 144 -0.58 6.84 12.50
C GLY A 144 -0.61 6.05 11.18
N THR A 145 0.27 5.05 11.02
CA THR A 145 0.27 4.17 9.85
C THR A 145 -0.92 3.19 9.90
N LEU A 146 -1.50 2.90 8.74
CA LEU A 146 -2.42 1.78 8.56
C LEU A 146 -1.64 0.62 7.95
N ALA A 147 -1.12 -0.28 8.79
CA ALA A 147 -0.40 -1.46 8.31
C ALA A 147 -1.33 -2.52 7.70
N PRO A 148 -0.80 -3.34 6.78
CA PRO A 148 -1.53 -4.48 6.23
C PRO A 148 -1.88 -5.50 7.33
N LEU A 149 -3.10 -6.05 7.30
CA LEU A 149 -3.57 -7.00 8.32
C LEU A 149 -2.76 -8.30 8.38
N ARG A 150 -2.24 -8.70 7.24
CA ARG A 150 -1.58 -9.98 7.03
C ARG A 150 -0.26 -9.71 6.35
N LEU A 151 0.77 -9.50 7.15
CA LEU A 151 2.11 -9.92 6.78
C LEU A 151 2.14 -11.45 6.80
N THR A 152 1.31 -12.10 5.98
CA THR A 152 1.43 -13.55 5.81
C THR A 152 2.85 -13.77 5.31
N ARG A 153 3.70 -14.35 6.16
CA ARG A 153 5.00 -14.84 5.77
C ARG A 153 4.74 -16.00 4.83
N SER A 154 4.44 -15.70 3.57
CA SER A 154 4.42 -16.73 2.55
C SER A 154 5.81 -17.35 2.58
N ARG A 155 5.88 -18.64 2.90
CA ARG A 155 7.15 -19.38 2.96
C ARG A 155 7.79 -19.48 1.58
N ARG A 156 6.98 -19.35 0.53
CA ARG A 156 7.41 -19.27 -0.86
C ARG A 156 7.03 -17.90 -1.39
N ARG A 157 8.04 -17.07 -1.64
CA ARG A 157 7.89 -15.80 -2.33
C ARG A 157 8.43 -15.96 -3.75
N GLY A 158 7.82 -15.27 -4.69
CA GLY A 158 8.27 -15.31 -6.08
C GLY A 158 7.76 -14.10 -6.84
N GLY A 159 8.48 -13.75 -7.90
CA GLY A 159 8.12 -12.64 -8.77
C GLY A 159 8.28 -11.27 -8.12
N THR A 160 8.02 -10.24 -8.92
CA THR A 160 8.04 -8.84 -8.49
C THR A 160 6.63 -8.28 -8.49
N LEU A 161 6.22 -7.65 -7.39
CA LEU A 161 5.04 -6.77 -7.40
C LEU A 161 5.50 -5.36 -7.78
N LEU A 162 4.91 -4.83 -8.85
CA LEU A 162 5.10 -3.46 -9.29
C LEU A 162 3.79 -2.70 -9.08
N LEU A 163 3.77 -1.84 -8.05
CA LEU A 163 2.59 -1.10 -7.62
C LEU A 163 2.63 0.34 -8.17
N LEU A 164 1.73 0.65 -9.10
CA LEU A 164 1.65 1.92 -9.79
C LEU A 164 0.49 2.75 -9.26
N SER A 165 0.77 4.02 -8.96
CA SER A 165 -0.26 5.03 -8.82
C SER A 165 -0.09 6.11 -9.87
N PHE A 166 -1.17 6.40 -10.58
CA PHE A 166 -1.31 7.51 -11.51
C PHE A 166 -2.29 8.57 -10.95
N TRP A 167 -2.57 8.51 -9.66
CA TRP A 167 -3.41 9.51 -8.99
C TRP A 167 -2.74 10.88 -9.02
N GLY A 168 -3.48 11.91 -9.45
CA GLY A 168 -2.95 13.27 -9.61
C GLY A 168 -1.92 13.43 -10.73
N VAL A 169 -1.74 12.43 -11.60
CA VAL A 169 -0.85 12.50 -12.77
C VAL A 169 -1.68 12.85 -14.00
N PRO A 170 -1.26 13.83 -14.83
CA PRO A 170 -1.89 14.10 -16.12
C PRO A 170 -1.96 12.86 -17.02
N ASP A 171 -3.04 12.70 -17.79
CA ASP A 171 -3.28 11.48 -18.58
C ASP A 171 -2.21 11.25 -19.66
N ASP A 172 -1.67 12.32 -20.25
CA ASP A 172 -0.59 12.30 -21.23
C ASP A 172 0.75 11.88 -20.61
N GLU A 173 1.09 12.41 -19.44
CA GLU A 173 2.27 11.99 -18.67
C GLU A 173 2.16 10.53 -18.24
N ALA A 174 0.99 10.10 -17.74
CA ALA A 174 0.73 8.71 -17.38
C ALA A 174 0.87 7.77 -18.59
N ALA A 175 0.36 8.18 -19.75
CA ALA A 175 0.49 7.43 -20.99
C ALA A 175 1.94 7.39 -21.50
N ALA A 176 2.70 8.48 -21.39
CA ALA A 176 4.12 8.52 -21.75
C ALA A 176 4.93 7.57 -20.87
N PHE A 177 4.77 7.63 -19.55
CA PHE A 177 5.43 6.71 -18.63
C PHE A 177 5.08 5.24 -18.93
N ALA A 178 3.80 4.95 -19.17
CA ALA A 178 3.35 3.61 -19.51
C ALA A 178 4.02 3.10 -20.80
N ARG A 179 4.14 3.93 -21.85
CA ARG A 179 4.77 3.52 -23.11
C ARG A 179 6.29 3.38 -23.01
N GLU A 180 6.95 4.31 -22.31
CA GLU A 180 8.40 4.48 -22.44
C GLU A 180 9.18 3.79 -21.32
N ALA A 181 8.73 3.90 -20.07
CA ALA A 181 9.47 3.39 -18.91
C ALA A 181 8.99 2.01 -18.47
N LEU A 182 7.68 1.77 -18.48
CA LEU A 182 7.08 0.58 -17.91
C LEU A 182 7.53 -0.74 -18.57
N PRO A 183 7.76 -0.83 -19.90
CA PRO A 183 8.26 -2.05 -20.52
C PRO A 183 9.65 -2.43 -20.02
N GLY A 184 10.56 -1.44 -19.92
CA GLY A 184 11.92 -1.64 -19.43
C GLY A 184 11.96 -2.09 -17.97
N LEU A 185 11.17 -1.43 -17.12
CA LEU A 185 10.98 -1.81 -15.71
C LEU A 185 10.47 -3.25 -15.59
N THR A 186 9.41 -3.58 -16.32
CA THR A 186 8.78 -4.90 -16.23
C THR A 186 9.70 -6.00 -16.75
N ALA A 187 10.44 -5.75 -17.84
CA ALA A 187 11.44 -6.67 -18.35
C ALA A 187 12.58 -6.88 -17.34
N ALA A 188 13.03 -5.83 -16.64
CA ALA A 188 14.02 -5.95 -15.56
C ALA A 188 13.48 -6.77 -14.37
N ALA A 189 12.23 -6.53 -13.97
CA ALA A 189 11.56 -7.30 -12.92
C ALA A 189 11.47 -8.79 -13.25
N VAL A 190 11.02 -9.13 -14.47
CA VAL A 190 10.93 -10.52 -14.93
C VAL A 190 12.31 -11.18 -15.01
N ARG A 191 13.35 -10.47 -15.49
CA ARG A 191 14.72 -10.99 -15.47
C ARG A 191 15.23 -11.27 -14.05
N HIS A 192 14.80 -10.47 -13.08
CA HIS A 192 15.27 -10.57 -11.70
C HIS A 192 14.61 -11.73 -10.94
N THR A 193 13.29 -11.87 -11.02
CA THR A 193 12.50 -12.79 -10.17
C THR A 193 11.68 -13.81 -10.94
N GLY A 194 11.81 -13.85 -12.26
CA GLY A 194 11.09 -14.78 -13.15
C GLY A 194 9.66 -14.36 -13.50
N GLY A 195 9.08 -13.36 -12.83
CA GLY A 195 7.71 -12.91 -13.10
C GLY A 195 7.43 -11.50 -12.57
N CYS A 196 6.42 -10.83 -13.12
CA CYS A 196 6.03 -9.50 -12.66
C CYS A 196 4.51 -9.34 -12.63
N THR A 197 3.99 -9.00 -11.46
CA THR A 197 2.59 -8.58 -11.27
C THR A 197 2.55 -7.07 -11.20
N VAL A 198 1.91 -6.44 -12.18
CA VAL A 198 1.69 -5.00 -12.22
C VAL A 198 0.30 -4.69 -11.67
N VAL A 199 0.22 -3.87 -10.63
CA VAL A 199 -1.04 -3.41 -10.03
C VAL A 199 -1.13 -1.90 -10.20
N HIS A 200 -2.23 -1.39 -10.77
CA HIS A 200 -2.40 0.04 -11.04
C HIS A 200 -3.78 0.57 -10.57
N ASP A 201 -3.88 1.85 -10.21
CA ASP A 201 -5.16 2.50 -9.82
C ASP A 201 -5.92 3.12 -11.02
N ARG A 202 -5.21 3.85 -11.89
CA ARG A 202 -5.70 4.47 -13.13
C ARG A 202 -4.86 4.05 -14.36
N ALA A 203 -5.08 4.70 -15.50
CA ALA A 203 -4.36 4.47 -16.76
C ALA A 203 -4.34 3.00 -17.24
N GLY A 204 -5.42 2.24 -16.99
CA GLY A 204 -5.48 0.81 -17.33
C GLY A 204 -5.27 0.49 -18.82
N PRO A 205 -5.92 1.19 -19.76
CA PRO A 205 -5.70 0.93 -21.18
C PRO A 205 -4.25 1.19 -21.64
N PRO A 206 -3.61 2.35 -21.33
CA PRO A 206 -2.19 2.57 -21.63
C PRO A 206 -1.24 1.52 -21.02
N VAL A 207 -1.44 1.18 -19.74
CA VAL A 207 -0.63 0.17 -19.04
C VAL A 207 -0.73 -1.20 -19.72
N ARG A 208 -1.94 -1.64 -20.06
CA ARG A 208 -2.14 -2.93 -20.75
C ARG A 208 -1.52 -2.93 -22.14
N ALA A 209 -1.72 -1.86 -22.92
CA ALA A 209 -1.17 -1.75 -24.26
C ALA A 209 0.37 -1.83 -24.25
N ALA A 210 1.02 -1.11 -23.32
CA ALA A 210 2.48 -1.12 -23.20
C ALA A 210 3.05 -2.49 -22.80
N LEU A 211 2.33 -3.23 -21.97
CA LEU A 211 2.80 -4.52 -21.45
C LEU A 211 2.46 -5.70 -22.37
N GLU A 212 1.57 -5.52 -23.35
CA GLU A 212 1.29 -6.55 -24.35
C GLU A 212 2.52 -6.88 -25.19
N ALA A 213 3.37 -5.88 -25.49
CA ALA A 213 4.63 -6.09 -26.19
C ALA A 213 5.69 -6.85 -25.37
N VAL A 214 5.59 -6.81 -24.03
CA VAL A 214 6.52 -7.49 -23.11
C VAL A 214 6.08 -8.93 -22.84
N ARG A 215 4.77 -9.20 -22.97
CA ARG A 215 4.24 -10.57 -22.89
C ARG A 215 4.80 -11.36 -24.07
N ARG A 216 5.79 -12.21 -23.80
CA ARG A 216 6.30 -13.14 -24.81
C ARG A 216 5.12 -13.94 -25.38
N PRO A 217 4.95 -14.04 -26.71
CA PRO A 217 3.94 -14.89 -27.33
C PRO A 217 4.16 -16.41 -27.13
N GLY A 218 5.08 -16.82 -26.25
CA GLY A 218 5.64 -18.18 -26.25
C GLY A 218 5.22 -19.00 -25.04
N ARG A 219 4.34 -19.97 -25.28
CA ARG A 219 3.80 -21.04 -24.41
C ARG A 219 2.49 -20.68 -23.72
N HIS A 220 1.41 -21.09 -24.37
CA HIS A 220 0.09 -21.26 -23.76
C HIS A 220 0.23 -21.95 -22.40
N ALA A 221 -0.06 -21.22 -21.33
CA ALA A 221 -0.29 -21.81 -20.02
C ALA A 221 -1.54 -22.70 -20.11
N PRO A 222 -1.56 -23.91 -19.53
CA PRO A 222 -2.70 -24.80 -19.59
C PRO A 222 -3.95 -24.13 -19.03
N ALA A 223 -5.02 -24.15 -19.82
CA ALA A 223 -6.32 -23.57 -19.51
C ALA A 223 -6.99 -24.36 -18.38
N GLY A 224 -6.75 -23.93 -17.14
CA GLY A 224 -7.39 -24.52 -15.97
C GLY A 224 -7.11 -23.70 -14.72
N ARG A 225 -7.78 -22.56 -14.57
CA ARG A 225 -7.66 -21.75 -13.35
C ARG A 225 -9.01 -21.17 -12.93
N LEU A 226 -9.38 -21.40 -11.67
CA LEU A 226 -10.56 -20.86 -11.02
C LEU A 226 -10.40 -19.34 -10.77
N PRO A 227 -11.49 -18.54 -10.86
CA PRO A 227 -11.45 -17.12 -10.56
C PRO A 227 -11.31 -16.87 -9.05
N GLY A 228 -10.38 -15.99 -8.66
CA GLY A 228 -10.35 -15.37 -7.32
C GLY A 228 -9.25 -15.80 -6.35
N LEU A 229 -8.36 -16.74 -6.73
CA LEU A 229 -7.13 -17.00 -5.97
C LEU A 229 -5.89 -16.57 -6.78
N PRO A 230 -4.88 -15.93 -6.15
CA PRO A 230 -3.55 -15.90 -6.76
C PRO A 230 -3.11 -17.35 -6.84
N ALA A 231 -2.89 -17.88 -8.03
CA ALA A 231 -2.22 -19.16 -8.08
C ALA A 231 -0.87 -19.02 -7.42
N ALA A 232 -0.42 -20.12 -6.80
CA ALA A 232 0.99 -20.26 -6.48
C ALA A 232 1.79 -19.84 -7.74
N PRO A 233 2.86 -19.04 -7.58
CA PRO A 233 3.72 -18.64 -8.67
C PRO A 233 4.52 -19.86 -9.19
N ASP A 234 3.82 -20.87 -9.69
CA ASP A 234 4.42 -22.04 -10.29
C ASP A 234 4.59 -21.78 -11.79
N ALA A 235 5.83 -21.39 -12.08
CA ALA A 235 6.64 -21.61 -13.29
C ALA A 235 6.20 -20.99 -14.63
N GLY A 236 5.02 -20.38 -14.75
CA GLY A 236 4.65 -19.57 -15.91
C GLY A 236 5.24 -18.17 -15.84
N GLY A 237 6.57 -18.03 -15.98
CA GLY A 237 7.24 -16.73 -15.95
C GLY A 237 6.62 -15.75 -16.95
N GLY A 238 6.11 -14.62 -16.46
CA GLY A 238 5.32 -13.72 -17.29
C GLY A 238 4.86 -12.45 -16.57
N VAL A 239 4.14 -11.60 -17.31
CA VAL A 239 3.64 -10.31 -16.84
C VAL A 239 2.12 -10.36 -16.69
N THR A 240 1.63 -10.19 -15.46
CA THR A 240 0.20 -10.03 -15.16
C THR A 240 -0.11 -8.58 -14.83
N VAL A 241 -1.32 -8.13 -15.18
CA VAL A 241 -1.74 -6.73 -15.00
C VAL A 241 -3.10 -6.72 -14.33
N HIS A 242 -3.22 -6.00 -13.21
CA HIS A 242 -4.43 -5.93 -12.43
C HIS A 242 -4.73 -4.48 -12.04
N ARG A 243 -6.02 -4.16 -11.95
CA ARG A 243 -6.46 -2.93 -11.29
C ARG A 243 -6.47 -3.15 -9.79
N ALA A 244 -5.96 -2.18 -9.02
CA ALA A 244 -5.92 -2.24 -7.56
C ALA A 244 -7.32 -2.50 -6.94
N ALA A 245 -8.36 -1.92 -7.53
CA ALA A 245 -9.75 -2.11 -7.11
C ALA A 245 -10.26 -3.55 -7.22
N ASP A 246 -9.64 -4.36 -8.09
CA ASP A 246 -10.12 -5.69 -8.44
C ASP A 246 -9.28 -6.82 -7.80
N VAL A 247 -8.21 -6.51 -7.05
CA VAL A 247 -7.33 -7.52 -6.42
C VAL A 247 -6.97 -7.18 -4.98
N ASP A 248 -6.64 -8.20 -4.18
CA ASP A 248 -6.04 -8.02 -2.85
C ASP A 248 -4.54 -7.70 -2.96
N VAL A 249 -4.21 -6.41 -2.89
CA VAL A 249 -2.83 -5.91 -3.00
C VAL A 249 -1.97 -6.38 -1.83
N ASP A 250 -2.53 -6.49 -0.63
CA ASP A 250 -1.77 -6.93 0.55
C ASP A 250 -1.35 -8.40 0.40
N ALA A 251 -2.23 -9.24 -0.17
CA ALA A 251 -1.89 -10.62 -0.52
C ALA A 251 -0.82 -10.72 -1.62
N TRP A 252 -0.93 -9.93 -2.69
CA TRP A 252 0.11 -9.89 -3.73
C TRP A 252 1.46 -9.41 -3.18
N HIS A 253 1.43 -8.40 -2.32
CA HIS A 253 2.63 -7.90 -1.65
C HIS A 253 3.24 -8.95 -0.71
N ALA A 254 2.43 -9.73 0.01
CA ALA A 254 2.92 -10.81 0.87
C ALA A 254 3.57 -11.95 0.08
N ALA A 255 3.09 -12.22 -1.14
CA ALA A 255 3.58 -13.29 -2.03
C ALA A 255 4.80 -12.88 -2.88
N ALA A 256 4.99 -11.60 -3.15
CA ALA A 256 6.08 -11.14 -4.01
C ALA A 256 7.46 -11.38 -3.39
N GLU A 257 8.48 -11.66 -4.20
CA GLU A 257 9.88 -11.68 -3.75
C GLU A 257 10.46 -10.27 -3.69
N ALA A 258 10.26 -9.49 -4.76
CA ALA A 258 10.65 -8.09 -4.85
C ALA A 258 9.42 -7.17 -4.88
N PHE A 259 9.57 -5.94 -4.37
CA PHE A 259 8.49 -4.95 -4.32
C PHE A 259 8.97 -3.59 -4.80
N TRP A 260 8.37 -3.12 -5.89
CA TRP A 260 8.62 -1.81 -6.49
C TRP A 260 7.33 -1.01 -6.47
N THR A 261 7.41 0.28 -6.17
CA THR A 261 6.20 1.10 -6.02
C THR A 261 6.43 2.53 -6.48
N SER A 262 5.40 3.15 -7.07
CA SER A 262 5.31 4.61 -7.14
C SER A 262 5.42 5.21 -5.73
N PRO A 263 5.99 6.42 -5.56
CA PRO A 263 6.04 7.11 -4.28
C PRO A 263 4.62 7.42 -3.77
N THR A 264 4.08 6.51 -2.96
CA THR A 264 2.75 6.60 -2.34
C THR A 264 2.86 6.23 -0.88
N LEU A 265 1.97 6.75 -0.05
CA LEU A 265 2.02 6.48 1.39
C LEU A 265 1.79 4.99 1.67
N CYS A 266 0.85 4.36 0.95
CA CYS A 266 0.57 2.95 1.10
C CYS A 266 1.71 2.07 0.59
N GLY A 267 2.37 2.43 -0.50
CA GLY A 267 3.55 1.72 -0.99
C GLY A 267 4.66 1.71 0.07
N LEU A 268 4.94 2.85 0.69
CA LEU A 268 5.93 2.95 1.77
C LEU A 268 5.50 2.17 3.01
N ALA A 269 4.23 2.26 3.41
CA ALA A 269 3.70 1.50 4.54
C ALA A 269 3.82 -0.01 4.32
N LEU A 270 3.57 -0.51 3.10
CA LEU A 270 3.75 -1.92 2.73
C LEU A 270 5.22 -2.33 2.85
N ALA A 271 6.11 -1.56 2.24
CA ALA A 271 7.55 -1.81 2.29
C ALA A 271 8.07 -1.89 3.73
N ARG A 272 7.72 -0.89 4.54
CA ARG A 272 8.12 -0.79 5.95
C ARG A 272 7.57 -1.95 6.77
N ALA A 273 6.27 -2.25 6.66
CA ALA A 273 5.65 -3.35 7.40
C ALA A 273 6.30 -4.70 7.10
N ARG A 274 6.81 -4.91 5.88
CA ARG A 274 7.53 -6.12 5.49
C ARG A 274 9.02 -6.11 5.85
N GLY A 275 9.59 -4.95 6.20
CA GLY A 275 11.04 -4.76 6.28
C GLY A 275 11.73 -5.04 4.93
N SER A 276 11.03 -4.83 3.82
CA SER A 276 11.56 -5.08 2.48
C SER A 276 12.34 -3.88 1.98
N PRO A 277 13.50 -4.08 1.33
CA PRO A 277 14.05 -3.05 0.46
C PRO A 277 12.97 -2.65 -0.55
N VAL A 278 12.66 -1.36 -0.62
CA VAL A 278 11.73 -0.81 -1.60
C VAL A 278 12.52 -0.09 -2.68
N ALA A 279 12.23 -0.43 -3.93
CA ALA A 279 12.65 0.39 -5.06
C ALA A 279 11.51 1.37 -5.36
N LEU A 280 11.74 2.66 -5.10
CA LEU A 280 10.82 3.70 -5.51
C LEU A 280 10.99 3.97 -7.00
N LEU A 281 9.87 3.96 -7.72
CA LEU A 281 9.83 4.39 -9.11
C LEU A 281 9.99 5.92 -9.20
N PRO A 282 10.40 6.47 -10.36
CA PRO A 282 10.40 7.91 -10.57
C PRO A 282 9.03 8.52 -10.23
N PRO A 283 8.98 9.66 -9.51
CA PRO A 283 7.73 10.32 -9.20
C PRO A 283 7.10 10.92 -10.46
N LEU A 284 5.83 10.61 -10.72
CA LEU A 284 5.14 11.06 -11.93
C LEU A 284 4.36 12.36 -11.71
N GLY A 285 3.74 12.53 -10.54
CA GLY A 285 2.96 13.74 -10.20
C GLY A 285 3.56 14.55 -9.06
N ASP A 286 3.00 15.73 -8.81
CA ASP A 286 3.48 16.66 -7.77
C ASP A 286 3.44 16.05 -6.37
N ALA A 287 2.35 15.36 -6.02
CA ALA A 287 2.26 14.64 -4.75
C ALA A 287 3.39 13.58 -4.64
N GLN A 288 3.66 12.83 -5.71
CA GLN A 288 4.73 11.82 -5.66
C GLN A 288 6.12 12.48 -5.52
N ARG A 289 6.33 13.64 -6.16
CA ARG A 289 7.56 14.43 -6.06
C ARG A 289 7.76 14.99 -4.65
N ASP A 290 6.71 15.54 -4.03
CA ASP A 290 6.74 16.03 -2.65
C ASP A 290 7.06 14.90 -1.67
N LEU A 291 6.40 13.74 -1.77
CA LEU A 291 6.70 12.59 -0.93
C LEU A 291 8.14 12.11 -1.10
N ALA A 292 8.61 11.98 -2.35
CA ALA A 292 9.98 11.58 -2.63
C ALA A 292 10.99 12.57 -2.01
N ALA A 293 10.76 13.88 -2.15
CA ALA A 293 11.60 14.91 -1.56
C ALA A 293 11.65 14.83 -0.02
N ARG A 294 10.51 14.60 0.63
CA ARG A 294 10.44 14.42 2.10
C ARG A 294 11.23 13.21 2.58
N LEU A 295 11.13 12.09 1.86
CA LEU A 295 11.90 10.88 2.19
C LEU A 295 13.39 11.12 2.04
N SER A 296 13.81 11.74 0.93
CA SER A 296 15.21 12.09 0.70
C SER A 296 15.75 13.01 1.80
N ALA A 297 14.98 14.01 2.22
CA ALA A 297 15.35 14.90 3.32
C ALA A 297 15.54 14.14 4.65
N ARG A 298 14.68 13.16 4.96
CA ARG A 298 14.82 12.33 6.17
C ARG A 298 16.05 11.42 6.10
N THR A 299 16.28 10.74 4.97
CA THR A 299 17.45 9.85 4.83
C THR A 299 18.78 10.61 4.89
N ALA A 300 18.79 11.87 4.48
CA ALA A 300 19.97 12.74 4.57
C ALA A 300 20.27 13.20 6.01
N ASP A 301 19.34 13.08 6.95
CA ASP A 301 19.56 13.42 8.36
C ASP A 301 20.03 12.19 9.16
N PRO A 302 21.35 12.06 9.44
CA PRO A 302 21.90 10.93 10.19
C PRO A 302 21.42 10.87 11.65
N ARG A 303 20.84 11.95 12.19
CA ARG A 303 20.27 11.96 13.55
C ARG A 303 18.89 11.32 13.59
N SER A 304 18.16 11.33 12.48
CA SER A 304 16.81 10.75 12.37
C SER A 304 16.77 9.22 12.42
N THR A 305 17.91 8.56 12.22
CA THR A 305 18.05 7.10 12.39
C THR A 305 18.24 6.66 13.84
N GLY A 306 18.55 7.59 14.77
CA GLY A 306 18.82 7.28 16.18
C GLY A 306 17.75 7.72 17.18
N ALA A 307 16.78 8.55 16.79
CA ALA A 307 15.89 9.26 17.72
C ALA A 307 14.53 8.59 18.02
N ASP A 308 14.11 7.57 17.25
CA ASP A 308 12.85 6.84 17.51
C ASP A 308 13.03 5.62 18.44
N ALA A 309 14.24 5.39 18.99
CA ALA A 309 14.47 4.45 20.07
C ALA A 309 14.14 5.13 21.42
N ALA A 310 12.86 5.24 21.75
CA ALA A 310 12.45 5.58 23.11
C ALA A 310 13.03 4.52 24.08
N ALA A 311 13.79 5.01 25.05
CA ALA A 311 14.64 4.27 25.97
C ALA A 311 13.89 3.20 26.79
N PRO A 312 14.50 2.02 27.05
CA PRO A 312 14.11 1.23 28.22
C PRO A 312 14.53 2.00 29.48
N GLU A 313 13.61 2.13 30.44
CA GLU A 313 13.94 2.57 31.80
C GLU A 313 15.11 1.74 32.32
N ALA A 314 16.21 2.41 32.68
CA ALA A 314 17.36 1.76 33.27
C ALA A 314 17.06 1.38 34.72
N PRO A 315 17.50 0.18 35.14
CA PRO A 315 18.21 0.11 36.39
C PRO A 315 19.57 -0.60 36.21
N GLY A 316 20.62 0.13 36.57
CA GLY A 316 21.82 -0.40 37.22
C GLY A 316 22.91 -1.05 36.34
N GLY A 317 24.15 -0.58 36.55
CA GLY A 317 25.35 -1.42 36.43
C GLY A 317 26.52 -0.82 35.64
N PRO A 318 27.68 -0.55 36.29
CA PRO A 318 28.92 -0.16 35.63
C PRO A 318 29.83 -1.38 35.33
N GLY A 319 30.53 -1.34 34.19
CA GLY A 319 31.58 -2.27 33.76
C GLY A 319 31.39 -2.62 32.27
N GLU A 320 32.33 -2.57 31.33
CA GLU A 320 33.79 -2.49 31.29
C GLU A 320 34.19 -2.02 29.85
N PRO A 321 35.45 -1.61 29.60
CA PRO A 321 35.88 -1.03 28.32
C PRO A 321 36.24 -2.09 27.24
N ARG A 322 35.88 -1.81 25.97
CA ARG A 322 36.28 -2.58 24.77
C ARG A 322 37.53 -1.99 24.11
N GLY A 323 38.45 -2.87 23.69
CA GLY A 323 39.66 -2.56 22.91
C GLY A 323 39.43 -2.42 21.39
N PRO A 324 40.49 -2.09 20.61
CA PRO A 324 40.38 -1.48 19.28
C PRO A 324 40.29 -2.45 18.08
N GLN A 325 39.71 -1.93 17.00
CA GLN A 325 39.47 -2.55 15.69
C GLN A 325 40.72 -2.57 14.79
N GLY A 326 40.81 -3.58 13.91
CA GLY A 326 41.78 -3.67 12.81
C GLY A 326 41.18 -3.30 11.43
N PRO A 327 42.01 -3.03 10.39
CA PRO A 327 41.58 -2.34 9.17
C PRO A 327 41.14 -3.25 8.00
N GLN A 328 40.34 -2.65 7.11
CA GLN A 328 39.77 -3.19 5.87
C GLN A 328 40.77 -3.25 4.71
N GLY A 329 40.61 -4.23 3.82
CA GLY A 329 41.34 -4.37 2.54
C GLY A 329 40.58 -3.81 1.31
N PRO A 330 41.26 -3.67 0.14
CA PRO A 330 40.81 -2.82 -0.96
C PRO A 330 39.97 -3.53 -2.05
N GLN A 331 39.22 -2.70 -2.78
CA GLN A 331 38.27 -3.03 -3.85
C GLN A 331 38.91 -3.19 -5.24
N GLY A 332 38.35 -4.08 -6.06
CA GLY A 332 38.67 -4.28 -7.49
C GLY A 332 37.70 -3.60 -8.47
N PRO A 333 37.97 -3.65 -9.80
CA PRO A 333 37.67 -2.56 -10.72
C PRO A 333 36.30 -2.63 -11.41
N ARG A 334 35.83 -1.45 -11.82
CA ARG A 334 34.57 -1.18 -12.53
C ARG A 334 34.72 -1.35 -14.05
N GLY A 335 33.80 -2.07 -14.67
CA GLY A 335 33.61 -2.13 -16.12
C GLY A 335 32.42 -1.27 -16.56
N SER A 336 32.60 -0.52 -17.66
CA SER A 336 31.66 0.42 -18.26
C SER A 336 30.65 -0.24 -19.21
N PHE A 337 29.40 0.23 -19.22
CA PHE A 337 28.36 -0.08 -20.22
C PHE A 337 27.70 1.20 -20.77
N PRO A 338 27.02 1.15 -21.94
CA PRO A 338 26.76 2.33 -22.79
C PRO A 338 25.48 3.11 -22.43
N ALA A 339 25.50 4.39 -22.83
CA ALA A 339 24.55 5.45 -22.49
C ALA A 339 23.19 5.35 -23.22
N GLY A 340 22.12 5.74 -22.51
CA GLY A 340 20.80 5.92 -23.13
C GLY A 340 19.60 6.24 -22.22
N ILE A 341 19.76 6.35 -20.90
CA ILE A 341 18.66 6.73 -19.98
C ILE A 341 19.21 7.76 -18.97
N PRO A 342 18.55 8.91 -18.72
CA PRO A 342 19.01 9.88 -17.73
C PRO A 342 19.11 9.24 -16.32
N ALA A 343 20.34 9.14 -15.83
CA ALA A 343 20.78 8.33 -14.70
C ALA A 343 20.48 8.95 -13.31
N ARG A 344 19.20 9.18 -12.96
CA ARG A 344 18.86 9.57 -11.58
C ARG A 344 17.89 8.65 -10.84
N PHE A 345 17.22 7.69 -11.49
CA PHE A 345 16.21 6.86 -10.81
C PHE A 345 16.09 5.41 -11.28
N LEU A 346 17.14 4.81 -11.85
CA LEU A 346 17.24 3.35 -12.02
C LEU A 346 18.61 2.87 -11.51
N PRO A 347 18.66 1.76 -10.75
CA PRO A 347 19.90 1.32 -10.10
C PRO A 347 20.87 0.73 -11.13
N GLU A 348 21.98 1.42 -11.37
CA GLU A 348 23.19 0.77 -11.87
C GLU A 348 23.72 -0.16 -10.78
N SER A 349 23.55 -1.46 -10.97
CA SER A 349 24.09 -2.56 -10.15
C SER A 349 23.66 -2.55 -8.68
N ALA A 350 23.26 -3.71 -8.17
CA ALA A 350 22.89 -3.94 -6.78
C ALA A 350 24.10 -3.85 -5.82
N GLY A 351 24.72 -2.67 -5.75
CA GLY A 351 25.70 -2.27 -4.76
C GLY A 351 25.15 -1.10 -3.95
N SER A 352 24.45 -1.43 -2.86
CA SER A 352 24.31 -0.56 -1.69
C SER A 352 23.68 0.84 -1.88
N GLY A 353 22.47 0.90 -2.45
CA GLY A 353 21.61 2.09 -2.40
C GLY A 353 20.24 1.83 -1.78
N ALA A 354 20.04 0.69 -1.11
CA ALA A 354 18.84 0.48 -0.31
C ALA A 354 18.88 1.47 0.86
N ALA A 355 17.92 2.40 0.93
CA ALA A 355 17.76 3.20 2.14
C ALA A 355 17.51 2.22 3.30
N PRO A 356 18.40 2.15 4.31
CA PRO A 356 18.17 1.28 5.46
C PRO A 356 17.03 1.90 6.25
N PHE A 357 15.81 1.39 6.05
CA PHE A 357 14.74 1.67 6.99
C PHE A 357 15.12 0.99 8.32
N PRO A 358 15.14 1.70 9.45
CA PRO A 358 15.36 1.07 10.75
C PRO A 358 14.32 -0.06 10.94
N GLN A 359 14.82 -1.21 11.38
CA GLN A 359 14.20 -2.52 11.20
C GLN A 359 13.16 -2.92 12.26
N GLU A 360 12.78 -2.03 13.18
CA GLU A 360 11.70 -2.34 14.11
C GLU A 360 10.37 -1.75 13.61
N PRO A 361 9.37 -2.61 13.30
CA PRO A 361 8.03 -2.13 13.00
C PRO A 361 7.49 -1.42 14.23
N ASP A 362 7.00 -0.21 14.02
CA ASP A 362 6.49 0.61 15.10
C ASP A 362 5.22 -0.05 15.67
N PRO A 363 5.08 -0.25 16.99
CA PRO A 363 3.82 -0.70 17.58
C PRO A 363 2.62 0.19 17.20
N GLU A 364 2.83 1.40 16.69
CA GLU A 364 1.81 2.27 16.13
C GLU A 364 1.17 1.78 14.83
N ASP A 365 1.84 0.91 14.08
CA ASP A 365 1.46 0.54 12.71
C ASP A 365 0.10 -0.20 12.63
N LEU A 366 -0.28 -0.96 13.67
CA LEU A 366 -1.59 -1.63 13.76
C LEU A 366 -2.64 -0.80 14.51
N ARG A 367 -2.19 0.09 15.39
CA ARG A 367 -3.08 0.86 16.28
C ARG A 367 -3.94 1.85 15.49
N GLY A 368 -3.44 2.34 14.35
CA GLY A 368 -4.18 3.28 13.53
C GLY A 368 -5.50 2.77 13.00
N ALA A 369 -5.46 1.62 12.36
CA ALA A 369 -6.65 1.02 11.79
C ALA A 369 -7.64 0.63 12.89
N GLN A 370 -7.13 0.18 14.04
CA GLN A 370 -7.93 -0.11 15.23
C GLN A 370 -8.61 1.14 15.82
N ARG A 371 -7.94 2.32 15.81
CA ARG A 371 -8.53 3.58 16.26
C ARG A 371 -9.69 4.02 15.38
N VAL A 372 -9.55 3.92 14.06
CA VAL A 372 -10.65 4.20 13.12
C VAL A 372 -11.78 3.19 13.32
N ALA A 373 -11.43 1.90 13.42
CA ALA A 373 -12.40 0.84 13.63
C ALA A 373 -13.21 1.02 14.93
N ARG A 374 -12.55 1.42 16.02
CA ARG A 374 -13.22 1.76 17.29
C ARG A 374 -14.19 2.91 17.13
N ALA A 375 -13.82 3.98 16.42
CA ALA A 375 -14.71 5.11 16.18
C ALA A 375 -15.95 4.69 15.36
N LEU A 376 -15.75 3.87 14.32
CA LEU A 376 -16.85 3.32 13.52
C LEU A 376 -17.82 2.49 14.36
N ARG A 377 -17.32 1.64 15.27
CA ARG A 377 -18.17 0.87 16.20
C ARG A 377 -18.96 1.77 17.13
N GLN A 378 -18.31 2.79 17.70
CA GLN A 378 -18.98 3.73 18.60
C GLN A 378 -20.14 4.44 17.90
N LEU A 379 -19.96 4.85 16.65
CA LEU A 379 -21.03 5.48 15.86
C LEU A 379 -22.12 4.48 15.46
N ALA A 380 -21.76 3.26 15.07
CA ALA A 380 -22.70 2.24 14.62
C ALA A 380 -23.67 1.75 15.70
N PHE A 381 -23.30 1.89 16.99
CA PHE A 381 -24.11 1.44 18.12
C PHE A 381 -24.61 2.60 19.00
N ALA A 382 -24.34 3.85 18.62
CA ALA A 382 -24.91 5.00 19.32
C ALA A 382 -26.40 5.14 18.94
N PRO A 383 -27.30 5.42 19.91
CA PRO A 383 -28.66 5.82 19.59
C PRO A 383 -28.59 7.15 18.82
N LEU A 384 -29.17 7.16 17.61
CA LEU A 384 -29.29 8.36 16.76
C LEU A 384 -30.37 9.30 17.27
#